data_AF-A0A3N5F8V8-F1
#
_entry.id   AF-A0A3N5F8V8-F1
#
_cell.length_a   1.000
_cell.length_b   1.000
_cell.length_c   1.000
_cell.angle_alpha   90.00
_cell.angle_beta   90.00
_cell.angle_gamma   90.00
#
_symmetry.space_group_name_H-M   'P 1'
#
loop_
_entity.id
_entity.type
_entity.pdbx_description
1 polymer ?
#
loop_
_entity_poly.entity_id
_entity_poly.type
_entity_poly.pdbx_seq_one_letter_code
_entity_poly.pdbx_strand_id
1 'polypeptide(L)'
;SKRVVNREALEAILEPVFRAKDTAPWLALLQAGDIPATPVNDLATALALPPLAERAMVDAALVGSPVARGRDHRRPPRLGEHTDEILAELGYDGAAVARLRAQGVV
;
A
#
# COMPACT_ATOMS: atom_id res chain seq x y z
N SER A 1 2.43 -34.25 -6.65
CA SER A 1 3.05 -34.15 -8.00
C SER A 1 4.52 -34.49 -7.90
N LYS A 2 5.08 -35.27 -8.84
CA LYS A 2 6.52 -35.58 -8.88
C LYS A 2 7.40 -34.32 -8.89
N ARG A 3 6.92 -33.21 -9.46
CA ARG A 3 7.63 -31.91 -9.46
C ARG A 3 7.85 -31.34 -8.05
N VAL A 4 6.88 -31.52 -7.15
CA VAL A 4 6.98 -30.99 -5.77
C VAL A 4 7.99 -31.80 -4.95
N VAL A 5 7.99 -33.13 -5.12
CA VAL A 5 8.94 -34.04 -4.45
C VAL A 5 10.38 -33.75 -4.91
N ASN A 6 10.57 -33.41 -6.19
CA ASN A 6 11.88 -33.18 -6.78
C ASN A 6 12.23 -31.68 -6.89
N ARG A 7 11.65 -30.82 -6.05
CA ARG A 7 11.80 -29.36 -6.16
C ARG A 7 13.26 -28.93 -6.09
N GLU A 8 14.00 -29.40 -5.08
CA GLU A 8 15.40 -29.03 -4.87
C GLU A 8 16.27 -29.43 -6.07
N ALA A 9 16.06 -30.63 -6.61
CA ALA A 9 16.77 -31.09 -7.80
C ALA A 9 16.44 -30.23 -9.04
N LEU A 10 15.20 -29.78 -9.19
CA LEU A 10 14.79 -28.88 -10.26
C LEU A 10 15.40 -27.49 -10.09
N GLU A 11 15.40 -26.94 -8.87
CA GLU A 11 16.00 -25.64 -8.56
C GLU A 11 17.51 -25.64 -8.86
N ALA A 12 18.23 -26.70 -8.47
CA ALA A 12 19.65 -26.86 -8.76
C ALA A 12 19.98 -26.84 -10.27
N ILE A 13 19.06 -27.31 -11.11
CA ILE A 13 19.20 -27.28 -12.57
C ILE A 13 18.85 -25.90 -13.13
N LEU A 14 17.79 -25.27 -12.64
CA LEU A 14 17.24 -24.03 -13.19
C LEU A 14 17.98 -22.78 -12.73
N GLU A 15 18.51 -22.75 -11.51
CA GLU A 15 19.22 -21.59 -10.96
C GLU A 15 20.39 -21.10 -11.83
N PRO A 16 21.34 -21.95 -12.29
CA PRO A 16 22.42 -21.49 -13.15
C PRO A 16 21.90 -20.97 -14.51
N VAL A 17 20.78 -21.51 -15.00
CA VAL A 17 20.15 -21.03 -16.23
C VAL A 17 19.63 -19.62 -16.03
N PHE A 18 18.79 -19.39 -15.02
CA PHE A 18 18.22 -18.05 -14.76
C PHE A 18 19.29 -17.02 -14.40
N ARG A 19 20.42 -17.42 -13.81
CA ARG A 19 21.54 -16.52 -13.52
C ARG A 19 22.27 -16.03 -14.79
N ALA A 20 22.10 -16.69 -15.94
CA ALA A 20 22.84 -16.38 -17.15
C ALA A 20 22.39 -15.11 -17.90
N LYS A 21 21.27 -14.49 -17.51
CA LYS A 21 20.75 -13.25 -18.11
C LYS A 21 20.07 -12.39 -17.05
N ASP A 22 19.98 -11.10 -17.33
CA ASP A 22 19.21 -10.17 -16.50
C ASP A 22 17.70 -10.40 -16.64
N THR A 23 16.91 -9.72 -15.79
CA THR A 23 15.46 -9.89 -15.72
C THR A 23 14.73 -9.57 -17.03
N ALA A 24 15.09 -8.47 -17.71
CA ALA A 24 14.39 -8.02 -18.93
C ALA A 24 14.38 -9.06 -20.07
N PRO A 25 15.52 -9.64 -20.50
CA PRO A 25 15.51 -10.68 -21.53
C PRO A 25 14.78 -11.95 -21.09
N TRP A 26 14.80 -12.30 -19.80
CA TRP A 26 14.00 -13.42 -19.29
C TRP A 26 12.50 -13.16 -19.39
N LEU A 27 12.03 -11.98 -18.99
CA LEU A 27 10.63 -11.62 -19.07
C LEU A 27 10.12 -11.68 -20.51
N ALA A 28 10.87 -11.14 -21.48
CA ALA A 28 10.51 -11.21 -22.89
C ALA A 28 10.41 -12.65 -23.40
N LEU A 29 11.36 -13.52 -23.04
CA LEU A 29 11.36 -14.93 -23.42
C LEU A 29 10.19 -15.70 -22.81
N LEU A 30 9.94 -15.50 -21.51
CA LEU A 30 8.87 -16.19 -20.79
C LEU A 30 7.49 -15.75 -21.27
N GLN A 31 7.30 -14.46 -21.53
CA GLN A 31 6.06 -13.93 -22.11
C GLN A 31 5.81 -14.48 -23.52
N ALA A 32 6.84 -14.58 -24.36
CA ALA A 32 6.72 -15.20 -25.69
C ALA A 32 6.33 -16.69 -25.61
N GLY A 33 6.66 -17.36 -24.50
CA GLY A 33 6.27 -18.74 -24.20
C GLY A 33 4.94 -18.89 -23.45
N ASP A 34 4.17 -17.81 -23.28
CA ASP A 34 2.93 -17.77 -22.48
C ASP A 34 3.13 -18.25 -21.03
N ILE A 35 4.31 -17.99 -20.47
CA ILE A 35 4.67 -18.31 -19.08
C ILE A 35 4.47 -17.05 -18.22
N PRO A 36 3.56 -17.07 -17.24
CA PRO A 36 3.36 -15.95 -16.34
C PRO A 36 4.62 -15.68 -15.51
N ALA A 37 5.23 -14.51 -15.71
CA ALA A 37 6.38 -14.05 -14.97
C ALA A 37 6.31 -12.53 -14.75
N THR A 38 6.81 -12.08 -13.61
CA THR A 38 6.90 -10.67 -13.23
C THR A 38 8.26 -10.42 -12.59
N PRO A 39 8.84 -9.22 -12.73
CA PRO A 39 10.01 -8.87 -11.94
C PRO A 39 9.66 -8.85 -10.45
N VAL A 40 10.68 -9.09 -9.62
CA VAL A 40 10.64 -8.77 -8.19
C VAL A 40 10.97 -7.29 -8.07
N ASN A 41 9.97 -6.48 -7.69
CA ASN A 41 10.14 -5.05 -7.53
C ASN A 41 10.58 -4.71 -6.10
N ASP A 42 11.47 -3.73 -5.96
CA ASP A 42 11.68 -3.06 -4.68
C ASP A 42 10.53 -2.07 -4.37
N LEU A 43 10.57 -1.47 -3.18
CA LEU A 43 9.50 -0.57 -2.74
C LEU A 43 9.35 0.66 -3.64
N ALA A 44 10.46 1.27 -4.06
CA ALA A 44 10.45 2.46 -4.90
C ALA A 44 9.83 2.16 -6.27
N THR A 45 10.25 1.05 -6.89
CA THR A 45 9.74 0.56 -8.16
C THR A 45 8.26 0.21 -8.05
N ALA A 46 7.86 -0.49 -6.98
CA ALA A 46 6.48 -0.89 -6.75
C ALA A 46 5.53 0.33 -6.60
N LEU A 47 5.94 1.35 -5.85
CA LEU A 47 5.17 2.58 -5.65
C LEU A 47 5.06 3.45 -6.91
N ALA A 48 6.00 3.31 -7.84
CA ALA A 48 6.00 4.00 -9.13
C ALA A 48 5.23 3.25 -10.24
N LEU A 49 4.67 2.06 -9.96
CA LEU A 49 3.95 1.30 -10.98
C LEU A 49 2.67 2.02 -11.45
N PRO A 50 2.36 2.03 -12.76
CA PRO A 50 1.20 2.74 -13.31
C PRO A 50 -0.14 2.46 -12.60
N PRO A 51 -0.48 1.21 -12.24
CA PRO A 51 -1.75 0.93 -11.57
C PRO A 51 -1.91 1.60 -10.20
N LEU A 52 -0.81 1.93 -9.49
CA LEU A 52 -0.87 2.64 -8.21
C LEU A 52 -1.11 4.14 -8.41
N ALA A 53 -0.47 4.72 -9.42
CA ALA A 53 -0.68 6.12 -9.81
C ALA A 53 -2.10 6.37 -10.34
N GLU A 54 -2.58 5.51 -11.24
CA GLU A 54 -3.91 5.62 -11.85
C GLU A 54 -5.06 5.52 -10.84
N ARG A 55 -4.84 4.82 -9.72
CA ARG A 55 -5.86 4.56 -8.70
C ARG A 55 -5.75 5.47 -7.49
N ALA A 56 -4.90 6.51 -7.56
CA ALA A 56 -4.60 7.41 -6.44
C ALA A 56 -4.29 6.63 -5.14
N MET A 57 -3.63 5.47 -5.27
CA MET A 57 -3.34 4.57 -4.14
C MET A 57 -2.13 5.02 -3.33
N VAL A 58 -1.53 6.16 -3.66
CA VAL A 58 -0.41 6.74 -2.92
C VAL A 58 -0.67 8.24 -2.79
N ASP A 59 -0.96 8.69 -1.57
CA ASP A 59 -1.07 10.11 -1.22
C ASP A 59 -0.33 10.35 0.11
N ALA A 60 0.49 11.39 0.19
CA ALA A 60 1.27 11.76 1.38
C ALA A 60 1.98 10.57 2.09
N ALA A 61 2.54 9.64 1.31
CA ALA A 61 3.17 8.39 1.75
C ALA A 61 2.25 7.35 2.42
N LEU A 62 0.92 7.50 2.29
CA LEU A 62 -0.07 6.52 2.70
C LEU A 62 -0.50 5.68 1.50
N VAL A 63 -0.61 4.37 1.72
CA VAL A 63 -1.18 3.45 0.74
C VAL A 63 -2.70 3.46 0.87
N GLY A 64 -3.38 3.78 -0.23
CA GLY A 64 -4.83 3.80 -0.35
C GLY A 64 -5.44 2.39 -0.33
N SER A 65 -6.78 2.35 -0.31
CA SER A 65 -7.52 1.08 -0.32
C SER A 65 -7.26 0.29 -1.62
N PRO A 66 -6.92 -1.01 -1.56
CA PRO A 66 -6.74 -1.84 -2.76
C PRO A 66 -8.06 -2.14 -3.49
N VAL A 67 -9.18 -1.92 -2.82
CA VAL A 67 -10.51 -2.00 -3.42
C VAL A 67 -10.95 -0.60 -3.81
N ALA A 68 -11.33 -0.42 -5.07
CA ALA A 68 -11.89 0.82 -5.60
C ALA A 68 -13.30 1.07 -5.05
N ARG A 69 -13.39 1.42 -3.76
CA ARG A 69 -14.58 2.00 -3.13
C ARG A 69 -14.27 3.48 -3.02
N GLY A 70 -15.11 4.33 -3.60
CA GLY A 70 -14.96 5.79 -3.57
C GLY A 70 -14.97 6.32 -2.13
N ARG A 71 -13.82 6.26 -1.46
CA ARG A 71 -13.59 6.87 -0.16
C ARG A 71 -12.83 8.15 -0.40
N ASP A 72 -13.31 9.21 0.21
CA ASP A 72 -12.59 10.46 0.31
C ASP A 72 -11.32 10.25 1.15
N HIS A 73 -10.14 10.42 0.54
CA HIS A 73 -8.84 10.24 1.19
C HIS A 73 -8.52 11.52 1.95
N ARG A 74 -9.19 11.75 3.08
CA ARG A 74 -8.88 12.88 3.97
C ARG A 74 -7.67 12.54 4.84
N ARG A 75 -6.85 13.55 5.13
CA ARG A 75 -5.75 13.39 6.10
C ARG A 75 -6.30 12.92 7.46
N PRO A 76 -5.50 12.19 8.24
CA PRO A 76 -5.81 11.97 9.65
C PRO A 76 -5.97 13.31 10.39
N PRO A 77 -6.93 13.44 11.31
CA PRO A 77 -7.06 14.64 12.13
C PRO A 77 -5.86 14.79 13.05
N ARG A 78 -5.49 16.05 13.34
CA ARG A 78 -4.55 16.38 14.41
C ARG A 78 -5.18 16.09 15.77
N LEU A 79 -4.33 15.97 16.79
CA LEU A 79 -4.79 15.87 18.18
C LEU A 79 -5.67 17.08 18.52
N GLY A 80 -6.93 16.81 18.88
CA GLY A 80 -7.90 17.84 19.27
C GLY A 80 -8.50 18.68 18.12
N GLU A 81 -8.26 18.31 16.85
CA GLU A 81 -8.73 19.10 15.68
C GLU A 81 -10.25 19.33 15.68
N HIS A 82 -11.02 18.35 16.10
CA HIS A 82 -12.49 18.40 16.11
C HIS A 82 -13.10 18.53 17.52
N THR A 83 -12.30 18.86 18.55
CA THR A 83 -12.80 18.91 19.94
C THR A 83 -13.96 19.89 20.10
N ASP A 84 -13.80 21.12 19.62
CA ASP A 84 -14.82 22.18 19.79
C ASP A 84 -16.05 21.92 18.93
N GLU A 85 -15.86 21.36 17.72
CA GLU A 85 -16.95 20.95 16.80
C GLU A 85 -17.85 19.90 17.46
N ILE A 86 -17.27 18.82 17.97
CA ILE A 86 -18.02 17.74 18.63
C ILE A 86 -18.68 18.21 19.92
N LEU A 87 -18.02 19.06 20.72
CA LEU A 87 -18.64 19.60 21.94
C LEU A 87 -19.84 20.50 21.62
N ALA A 88 -19.75 21.31 20.56
CA ALA A 88 -20.88 22.11 20.09
C ALA A 88 -22.04 21.23 19.57
N GLU A 89 -21.76 20.17 18.82
CA GLU A 89 -22.78 19.19 18.38
C GLU A 89 -23.48 18.50 19.56
N LEU A 90 -22.76 18.27 20.65
CA LEU A 90 -23.30 17.74 21.90
C LEU A 90 -24.09 18.77 22.74
N GLY A 91 -24.14 20.03 22.30
CA GLY A 91 -24.91 21.10 22.95
C GLY A 91 -24.15 21.91 23.99
N TYR A 92 -22.83 21.81 24.06
CA TYR A 92 -22.02 22.69 24.91
C TYR A 92 -21.90 24.07 24.28
N ASP A 93 -22.16 25.11 25.06
CA ASP A 93 -21.89 26.49 24.66
C ASP A 93 -20.39 26.82 24.79
N GLY A 94 -19.96 27.94 24.20
CA GLY A 94 -18.57 28.36 24.24
C GLY A 94 -18.04 28.59 25.67
N ALA A 95 -18.90 28.95 26.61
CA ALA A 95 -18.52 29.14 28.00
C ALA A 95 -18.24 27.81 28.71
N ALA A 96 -19.02 26.77 28.42
CA ALA A 96 -18.80 25.43 28.96
C ALA A 96 -17.55 24.78 28.37
N VAL A 97 -17.31 24.92 27.06
CA VAL A 97 -16.08 24.45 26.41
C VAL A 97 -14.83 25.11 27.01
N ALA A 98 -14.87 26.42 27.24
CA ALA A 98 -13.75 27.14 27.87
C ALA A 98 -13.44 26.63 29.29
N ARG A 99 -14.46 26.28 30.08
CA ARG A 99 -14.27 25.68 31.41
C ARG A 99 -13.61 24.31 31.35
N LEU A 100 -14.03 23.46 30.40
CA LEU A 100 -13.45 22.13 30.23
C LEU A 100 -11.96 22.21 29.86
N ARG A 101 -11.59 23.14 28.98
CA ARG A 101 -10.18 23.41 28.64
C ARG A 101 -9.38 23.90 29.84
N ALA A 102 -9.93 24.83 30.64
CA ALA A 102 -9.25 25.33 31.83
C ALA A 102 -9.03 24.25 32.90
N GLN A 103 -9.88 23.22 32.93
CA GLN A 103 -9.77 22.08 33.84
C GLN A 103 -8.87 20.95 33.31
N GLY A 104 -8.35 21.06 32.07
CA GLY A 104 -7.55 20.01 31.44
C GLY A 104 -8.34 18.74 31.09
N VAL A 105 -9.67 18.86 30.97
CA VAL A 105 -10.55 17.74 30.59
C VAL A 105 -10.48 17.47 29.09
N VAL A 106 -10.27 18.52 28.29
CA VAL A 106 -10.13 18.51 26.82
C VAL A 106 -9.01 19.42 26.34
#